data_AF-A0A6A7LT41-F1
#
_entry.id   AF-A0A6A7LT41-F1
#
_cell.length_a   1.000
_cell.length_b   1.000
_cell.length_c   1.000
_cell.angle_alpha   90.00
_cell.angle_beta   90.00
_cell.angle_gamma   90.00
#
_symmetry.space_group_name_H-M   'P 1'
#
loop_
_entity.id
_entity.type
_entity.pdbx_description
1 polymer ?
#
loop_
_entity_poly.entity_id
_entity_poly.type
_entity_poly.pdbx_seq_one_letter_code
_entity_poly.pdbx_strand_id
1 'polypeptide(L)' 'MGSRLLHLAEAEVSRAGIRVLRLDCWAGNVKLRTYYEQAGFECVDLSEVTSASGASYFVALYERRMPDRPEPKMKGGA' A
#
# COMPACT_ATOMS: atom_id res chain seq x y z
N MET A 1 8.19 14.11 -2.43
CA MET A 1 7.40 13.63 -3.57
C MET A 1 6.74 12.29 -3.29
N GLY A 2 7.46 11.28 -2.77
CA GLY A 2 6.86 9.98 -2.41
C GLY A 2 5.59 10.06 -1.57
N SER A 3 5.55 10.92 -0.53
CA SER A 3 4.38 11.02 0.35
C SER A 3 3.15 11.56 -0.36
N ARG A 4 3.33 12.44 -1.35
CA ARG A 4 2.22 12.95 -2.16
C ARG A 4 1.63 11.86 -3.05
N LEU A 5 2.47 10.96 -3.57
CA LEU A 5 2.00 9.82 -4.37
C LEU A 5 1.26 8.80 -3.50
N LEU A 6 1.74 8.54 -2.27
CA LEU A 6 1.00 7.69 -1.33
C LEU A 6 -0.36 8.28 -0.99
N HIS A 7 -0.46 9.57 -0.63
CA HIS A 7 -1.75 10.20 -0.37
C HIS A 7 -2.69 10.19 -1.58
N LEU A 8 -2.17 10.35 -2.80
CA LEU A 8 -2.97 10.25 -4.01
C LEU A 8 -3.51 8.83 -4.20
N ALA A 9 -2.66 7.81 -4.05
CA ALA A 9 -3.07 6.41 -4.13
C ALA A 9 -4.15 6.09 -3.08
N GLU A 10 -3.94 6.54 -1.84
CA GLU A 10 -4.91 6.40 -0.75
C GLU A 10 -6.27 7.02 -1.10
N ALA A 11 -6.29 8.24 -1.62
CA ALA A 11 -7.53 8.90 -2.04
C ALA A 11 -8.26 8.13 -3.14
N GLU A 12 -7.53 7.61 -4.13
CA GLU A 12 -8.10 6.82 -5.22
C GLU A 12 -8.68 5.49 -4.74
N VAL A 13 -7.94 4.79 -3.88
CA VAL A 13 -8.33 3.49 -3.31
C VAL A 13 -9.58 3.67 -2.43
N SER A 14 -9.62 4.73 -1.61
CA SER A 14 -10.82 5.10 -0.84
C SER A 14 -12.02 5.47 -1.72
N ARG A 15 -11.81 6.22 -2.81
CA ARG A 15 -12.86 6.58 -3.78
C ARG A 15 -13.47 5.35 -4.46
N ALA A 16 -12.62 4.35 -4.76
CA ALA A 16 -13.03 3.07 -5.33
C ALA A 16 -13.67 2.12 -4.30
N GLY A 17 -13.64 2.45 -3.00
CA GLY A 17 -14.13 1.58 -1.92
C GLY A 17 -13.25 0.34 -1.69
N ILE A 18 -11.99 0.39 -2.11
CA ILE A 18 -11.00 -0.65 -1.84
C ILE A 18 -10.50 -0.46 -0.40
N ARG A 19 -10.44 -1.56 0.36
CA ARG A 19 -10.17 -1.53 1.81
C ARG A 19 -8.71 -1.78 2.19
N VAL A 20 -7.87 -2.17 1.24
CA VAL A 20 -6.46 -2.47 1.47
C VAL A 20 -5.64 -1.86 0.35
N LEU A 21 -4.66 -1.04 0.73
CA LEU A 21 -3.60 -0.59 -0.17
C LEU A 21 -2.34 -1.38 0.15
N ARG A 22 -1.72 -1.96 -0.88
CA ARG A 22 -0.56 -2.84 -0.74
C ARG A 22 0.61 -2.32 -1.56
N LEU A 23 1.82 -2.47 -1.00
CA LEU A 23 3.08 -2.09 -1.61
C LEU A 23 4.05 -3.27 -1.54
N ASP A 24 4.80 -3.51 -2.59
CA ASP A 24 5.92 -4.43 -2.62
C ASP A 24 7.24 -3.66 -2.64
N CYS A 25 8.23 -4.14 -1.91
CA CYS A 25 9.59 -3.61 -2.02
C CYS A 25 10.65 -4.66 -1.80
N TRP A 26 11.84 -4.43 -2.35
CA TRP A 26 13.00 -5.24 -2.02
C TRP A 26 13.29 -5.15 -0.52
N ALA A 27 13.33 -6.30 0.17
CA ALA A 27 13.45 -6.36 1.63
C ALA A 27 14.79 -5.80 2.16
N GLY A 28 15.82 -5.76 1.30
CA GLY A 28 17.13 -5.17 1.61
C GLY A 28 17.14 -3.63 1.59
N ASN A 29 16.09 -2.98 1.08
CA ASN A 29 16.02 -1.51 1.04
C ASN A 29 15.48 -0.94 2.37
N VAL A 30 16.35 -0.91 3.39
CA VAL A 30 16.01 -0.44 4.75
C VAL A 30 15.35 0.94 4.73
N LYS A 31 15.89 1.87 3.92
CA LYS A 31 15.36 3.23 3.83
C LYS A 31 13.90 3.27 3.35
N LEU A 32 13.57 2.46 2.34
CA LEU A 32 12.22 2.42 1.78
C LEU A 32 11.23 1.72 2.72
N ARG A 33 11.69 0.68 3.41
CA ARG A 33 10.91 -0.03 4.43
C ARG A 33 10.53 0.88 5.59
N THR A 34 11.50 1.55 6.18
CA THR A 34 11.25 2.55 7.24
C THR A 34 10.33 3.67 6.76
N TYR A 35 10.47 4.10 5.51
CA TYR A 35 9.60 5.11 4.94
C TYR A 35 8.13 4.66 4.84
N TYR A 36 7.87 3.41 4.46
CA TYR A 36 6.50 2.86 4.42
C TYR A 36 5.93 2.65 5.82
N GLU A 37 6.74 2.16 6.76
CA GLU A 37 6.35 2.02 8.17
C GLU A 37 5.95 3.37 8.78
N GLN A 38 6.72 4.42 8.52
CA GLN A 38 6.38 5.79 8.93
C GLN A 38 5.15 6.36 8.25
N ALA A 39 4.81 5.89 7.04
CA ALA A 39 3.58 6.23 6.34
C ALA A 39 2.36 5.42 6.83
N GLY A 40 2.54 4.55 7.83
CA GLY A 40 1.47 3.77 8.46
C GLY A 40 1.19 2.44 7.76
N PHE A 41 2.10 1.96 6.91
CA PHE A 41 2.01 0.62 6.34
C PHE A 41 2.67 -0.41 7.28
N GLU A 42 2.09 -1.60 7.34
CA GLU A 42 2.58 -2.71 8.14
C GLU A 42 3.17 -3.79 7.23
N CYS A 43 4.33 -4.34 7.59
CA CYS A 43 4.90 -5.48 6.87
C CYS A 43 4.08 -6.73 7.19
N VAL A 44 3.42 -7.30 6.19
CA VAL A 44 2.53 -8.47 6.35
C VAL A 44 3.12 -9.75 5.79
N ASP A 45 4.12 -9.65 4.90
CA ASP A 45 4.80 -10.82 4.36
C ASP A 45 6.26 -10.51 3.97
N LEU A 46 7.10 -11.54 3.97
CA LEU A 46 8.47 -11.54 3.50
C LEU A 46 8.68 -12.83 2.68
N SER A 47 8.77 -12.70 1.36
CA SER A 47 8.86 -13.84 0.45
C SER A 47 10.20 -13.85 -0.27
N GLU A 48 10.82 -15.02 -0.40
CA GLU A 48 11.97 -15.21 -1.29
C GLU A 48 11.47 -15.31 -2.74
N VAL A 49 12.11 -14.57 -3.65
CA VAL A 49 11.80 -14.52 -5.07
C VAL A 49 13.06 -14.78 -5.87
N THR A 50 12.98 -15.69 -6.85
CA THR A 50 14.05 -15.93 -7.80
C THR A 50 13.86 -15.02 -9.02
N SER A 51 14.85 -14.18 -9.30
CA SER A 51 14.90 -13.35 -10.51
C SER A 51 15.04 -14.20 -11.78
N ALA A 52 14.79 -13.59 -12.94
CA ALA A 52 15.00 -14.23 -14.23
C ALA A 52 16.46 -14.66 -14.49
N SER A 53 17.44 -14.05 -13.80
CA SER A 53 18.85 -14.45 -13.86
C SER A 53 19.21 -15.60 -12.92
N GLY A 54 18.25 -16.13 -12.15
CA GLY A 54 18.45 -17.17 -11.15
C GLY A 54 18.94 -16.67 -9.79
N ALA A 55 19.16 -15.37 -9.60
CA ALA A 55 19.51 -14.81 -8.30
C ALA A 55 18.27 -14.73 -7.40
N SER A 56 18.36 -15.24 -6.17
CA SER A 56 17.32 -15.10 -5.15
C SER A 56 17.45 -13.79 -4.37
N TYR A 57 16.32 -13.16 -4.06
CA TYR A 57 16.22 -12.00 -3.18
C TYR A 57 14.89 -12.00 -2.42
N PHE A 58 14.83 -11.32 -1.29
CA PHE A 58 13.59 -11.19 -0.53
C PHE A 58 12.80 -9.95 -0.95
N VAL A 59 11.48 -10.11 -1.08
CA VAL A 59 10.51 -9.02 -1.24
C VAL A 59 9.70 -8.92 0.04
N ALA A 60 9.51 -7.69 0.53
CA ALA A 60 8.63 -7.37 1.64
C ALA A 60 7.31 -6.85 1.11
N LEU A 61 6.21 -7.36 1.66
CA LEU A 61 4.86 -6.94 1.36
C LEU A 61 4.34 -6.07 2.49
N TYR A 62 3.91 -4.86 2.15
CA TYR A 62 3.40 -3.87 3.09
C TYR A 62 1.93 -3.59 2.81
N GLU A 63 1.12 -3.48 3.86
CA GLU A 63 -0.30 -3.17 3.76
C GLU A 63 -0.71 -2.00 4.63
N ARG A 64 -1.72 -1.28 4.16
CA ARG A 64 -2.47 -0.35 4.98
C ARG A 64 -3.96 -0.56 4.77
N ARG A 65 -4.69 -0.67 5.87
CA ARG A 65 -6.16 -0.67 5.83
C ARG A 65 -6.67 0.72 5.53
N MET A 66 -7.63 0.79 4.61
CA MET A 66 -8.31 2.01 4.22
C MET A 66 -9.64 2.10 4.96
N PRO A 67 -10.11 3.32 5.30
CA PRO A 67 -11.43 3.50 5.87
C PRO A 67 -12.50 2.97 4.89
N ASP A 68 -13.62 2.51 5.44
CA ASP A 68 -14.77 2.14 4.63
C ASP A 68 -15.20 3.32 3.74
N ARG A 69 -15.72 2.98 2.55
CA ARG A 69 -16.25 4.00 1.64
C ARG A 69 -17.34 4.78 2.38
N PRO A 70 -17.24 6.12 2.48
CA PRO A 70 -18.35 6.90 3.01
C PRO A 70 -19.59 6.65 2.16
N GLU A 71 -20.72 6.31 2.80
CA GLU A 71 -21.98 6.07 2.11
C GLU A 71 -22.33 7.26 1.21
N PRO A 72 -22.75 7.02 -0.04
CA PRO A 72 -23.19 8.11 -0.90
C PRO A 72 -24.39 8.77 -0.22
N LYS A 73 -24.27 10.07 0.09
CA LYS A 73 -25.40 10.86 0.60
C LYS A 73 -26.55 10.73 -0.39
N MET A 74 -27.61 10.02 -0.01
CA MET A 74 -28.84 9.99 -0.80
C MET A 74 -29.32 11.43 -0.96
N LYS A 75 -29.43 11.91 -2.21
CA LYS A 75 -30.13 13.17 -2.46
C LYS A 75 -31.59 12.94 -2.08
N GLY A 76 -32.03 13.60 -1.02
CA GLY A 76 -33.44 13.61 -0.64
C GLY A 76 -34.27 14.09 -1.83
N GLY A 77 -35.16 13.24 -2.31
CA GLY A 77 -36.18 13.63 -3.28
C GLY A 77 -37.13 14.61 -2.62
N ALA A 78 -37.31 15.77 -3.26
CA ALA A 78 -38.39 16.70 -3.00
C ALA A 78 -39.67 16.22 -3.70
#